data_AF-A0A5S9YE16-F1
#
_entry.id   AF-A0A5S9YE16-F1
#
_cell.length_a   1.000
_cell.length_b   1.000
_cell.length_c   1.000
_cell.angle_alpha   90.00
_cell.angle_beta   90.00
_cell.angle_gamma   90.00
#
_symmetry.space_group_name_H-M   'P 1'
#
loop_
_entity.id
_entity.type
_entity.pdbx_description
1 polymer ?
#
loop_
_entity_poly.entity_id
_entity_poly.type
_entity_poly.pdbx_seq_one_letter_code
_entity_poly.pdbx_strand_id
1 'polypeptide(L)'
;MKLLFYLVVFFLLLNGFTANRVANSLIRDSCKKASKMSEPHYYKFCIASISENSESQKVRNIDELIGVGVKNAISNMTNVKGIVERILKDRKYTS
;
A
#
# COMPACT_ATOMS: atom_id res chain seq x y z
N MET A 1 -36.33 17.83 -1.59
CA MET A 1 -35.80 16.45 -1.71
C MET A 1 -34.59 16.36 -2.66
N LYS A 2 -34.71 16.68 -3.96
CA LYS A 2 -33.60 16.56 -4.94
C LYS A 2 -32.32 17.32 -4.54
N LEU A 3 -32.44 18.57 -4.09
CA LEU A 3 -31.28 19.41 -3.74
C LEU A 3 -30.49 18.86 -2.54
N LEU A 4 -31.19 18.30 -1.55
CA LEU A 4 -30.55 17.63 -0.40
C LEU A 4 -29.77 16.37 -0.84
N PHE A 5 -30.32 15.58 -1.76
CA PHE A 5 -29.61 14.43 -2.34
C PHE A 5 -28.34 14.86 -3.08
N TYR A 6 -28.38 15.91 -3.90
CA TYR A 6 -27.20 16.42 -4.57
C TYR A 6 -26.14 16.95 -3.60
N LEU A 7 -26.55 17.63 -2.53
CA LEU A 7 -25.64 18.07 -1.47
C LEU A 7 -24.97 16.90 -0.77
N VAL A 8 -25.73 15.86 -0.38
CA VAL A 8 -25.16 14.66 0.26
C VAL A 8 -24.14 13.97 -0.64
N VAL A 9 -24.45 13.79 -1.93
CA VAL A 9 -23.51 13.21 -2.91
C VAL A 9 -22.26 14.08 -3.05
N PHE A 10 -22.43 15.41 -3.13
CA PHE A 10 -21.31 16.35 -3.24
C PHE A 10 -20.39 16.32 -2.01
N PHE A 11 -20.96 16.27 -0.79
CA PHE A 11 -20.17 16.12 0.44
C PHE A 11 -19.41 14.78 0.49
N LEU A 12 -20.01 13.68 0.03
CA LEU A 12 -19.33 12.39 -0.02
C LEU A 12 -18.13 12.42 -0.98
N LEU A 13 -18.26 13.06 -2.14
CA LEU A 13 -17.19 13.22 -3.11
C LEU A 13 -16.03 14.08 -2.57
N LEU A 14 -16.33 15.20 -1.91
CA LEU A 14 -15.32 16.08 -1.31
C LEU A 14 -14.53 15.39 -0.18
N ASN A 15 -15.23 14.64 0.68
CA ASN A 15 -14.59 13.88 1.76
C ASN A 15 -13.68 12.77 1.23
N GLY A 16 -14.14 12.01 0.22
CA GLY A 16 -13.31 10.98 -0.42
C GLY A 16 -12.07 11.55 -1.11
N PHE A 17 -12.22 12.67 -1.81
CA PHE A 17 -11.10 13.33 -2.49
C PHE A 17 -10.04 13.87 -1.52
N THR A 18 -10.49 14.38 -0.36
CA THR A 18 -9.61 14.91 0.68
C THR A 18 -8.80 13.78 1.33
N ALA A 19 -9.45 12.66 1.67
CA ALA A 19 -8.77 11.48 2.22
C ALA A 19 -7.72 10.92 1.25
N ASN A 20 -8.05 10.82 -0.04
CA ASN A 20 -7.13 10.28 -1.06
C ASN A 20 -5.90 11.17 -1.29
N ARG A 21 -6.05 12.51 -1.15
CA ARG A 21 -4.91 13.44 -1.21
C ARG A 21 -3.97 13.26 -0.02
N VAL A 22 -4.52 13.10 1.18
CA VAL A 22 -3.73 12.89 2.40
C VAL A 22 -2.88 11.62 2.28
N ALA A 23 -3.51 10.50 1.90
CA ALA A 23 -2.82 9.23 1.67
C ALA A 23 -1.70 9.38 0.63
N ASN A 24 -1.98 9.98 -0.53
CA ASN A 24 -0.97 10.20 -1.57
C ASN A 24 0.22 11.03 -1.10
N SER A 25 -0.01 12.14 -0.38
CA SER A 25 1.08 12.95 0.17
C SER A 25 1.92 12.16 1.18
N LEU A 26 1.26 11.41 2.07
CA LEU A 26 1.93 10.66 3.13
C LEU A 26 2.83 9.56 2.55
N ILE A 27 2.33 8.81 1.58
CA ILE A 27 3.09 7.75 0.88
C ILE A 27 4.29 8.38 0.18
N ARG A 28 4.09 9.48 -0.54
CA ARG A 28 5.15 10.16 -1.29
C ARG A 28 6.26 10.67 -0.38
N ASP A 29 5.89 11.33 0.70
CA ASP A 29 6.86 11.91 1.64
C ASP A 29 7.62 10.83 2.40
N SER A 30 6.92 9.77 2.81
CA SER A 30 7.54 8.61 3.48
C SER A 30 8.54 7.91 2.56
N CYS A 31 8.15 7.59 1.33
CA CYS A 31 9.03 6.97 0.35
C CYS A 31 10.20 7.86 -0.05
N LYS A 32 9.99 9.18 -0.18
CA LYS A 32 11.06 10.14 -0.45
C LYS A 32 12.06 10.24 0.71
N LYS A 33 11.58 10.18 1.95
CA LYS A 33 12.45 10.19 3.13
C LYS A 33 13.28 8.91 3.19
N ALA A 34 12.65 7.76 2.97
CA ALA A 34 13.32 6.47 2.95
C ALA A 34 14.32 6.34 1.78
N SER A 35 14.03 6.92 0.61
CA SER A 35 14.94 6.85 -0.54
C SER A 35 16.24 7.63 -0.39
N LYS A 36 16.37 8.53 0.60
CA LYS A 36 17.60 9.31 0.80
C LYS A 36 18.80 8.44 1.18
N MET A 37 18.56 7.26 1.75
CA MET A 37 19.59 6.32 2.21
C MET A 37 19.62 5.05 1.37
N SER A 38 18.95 5.05 0.20
CA SER A 38 18.69 3.84 -0.58
C SER A 38 19.16 4.00 -2.03
N GLU A 39 19.13 2.89 -2.77
CA GLU A 39 19.45 2.88 -4.19
C GLU A 39 18.49 3.76 -5.02
N PRO A 40 18.93 4.29 -6.18
CA PRO A 40 18.16 5.25 -6.98
C PRO A 40 16.74 4.81 -7.36
N HIS A 41 16.48 3.50 -7.44
CA HIS A 41 15.19 2.93 -7.83
C HIS A 41 14.26 2.69 -6.63
N TYR A 42 14.76 2.81 -5.39
CA TYR A 42 13.98 2.53 -4.18
C TYR A 42 12.72 3.40 -4.08
N TYR A 43 12.81 4.67 -4.47
CA TYR A 43 11.64 5.56 -4.42
C TYR A 43 10.47 5.01 -5.24
N LYS A 44 10.71 4.61 -6.50
CA LYS A 44 9.67 4.06 -7.37
C LYS A 44 9.15 2.72 -6.84
N PHE A 45 10.06 1.86 -6.36
CA PHE A 45 9.70 0.60 -5.74
C PHE A 45 8.80 0.80 -4.52
N CYS A 46 9.18 1.69 -3.60
CA CYS A 46 8.41 2.00 -2.39
C CYS A 46 6.98 2.47 -2.72
N ILE A 47 6.84 3.40 -3.69
CA ILE A 47 5.52 3.86 -4.13
C ILE A 47 4.69 2.69 -4.66
N ALA A 48 5.27 1.85 -5.52
CA ALA A 48 4.57 0.72 -6.12
C ALA A 48 4.12 -0.31 -5.07
N SER A 49 5.03 -0.73 -4.18
CA SER A 49 4.75 -1.75 -3.15
C SER A 49 3.69 -1.31 -2.14
N ILE A 50 3.62 -0.02 -1.82
CA ILE A 50 2.59 0.50 -0.94
C ILE A 50 1.27 0.67 -1.70
N SER A 51 1.30 1.21 -2.92
CA SER A 51 0.09 1.52 -3.70
C SER A 51 -0.64 0.28 -4.22
N GLU A 52 0.03 -0.88 -4.28
CA GLU A 52 -0.58 -2.17 -4.61
C GLU A 52 -1.68 -2.57 -3.63
N ASN A 53 -1.59 -2.14 -2.37
CA ASN A 53 -2.67 -2.36 -1.41
C ASN A 53 -3.68 -1.20 -1.43
N SER A 54 -4.93 -1.52 -1.75
CA SER A 54 -6.05 -0.56 -1.76
C SER A 54 -6.32 0.10 -0.39
N GLU A 55 -5.93 -0.54 0.73
CA GLU A 55 -6.02 0.04 2.07
C GLU A 55 -5.04 1.22 2.25
N SER A 56 -3.93 1.22 1.52
CA SER A 56 -2.96 2.33 1.55
C SER A 56 -3.57 3.66 1.10
N GLN A 57 -4.63 3.65 0.29
CA GLN A 57 -5.31 4.88 -0.16
C GLN A 57 -6.25 5.48 0.89
N LYS A 58 -6.47 4.77 2.00
CA LYS A 58 -7.38 5.18 3.09
C LYS A 58 -6.64 5.66 4.33
N VAL A 59 -5.31 5.58 4.33
CA VAL A 59 -4.49 5.95 5.49
C VAL A 59 -4.55 7.45 5.75
N ARG A 60 -4.60 7.82 7.04
CA ARG A 60 -4.74 9.20 7.49
C ARG A 60 -3.49 9.72 8.19
N ASN A 61 -2.60 8.82 8.61
CA ASN A 61 -1.41 9.12 9.38
C ASN A 61 -0.32 8.05 9.14
N ILE A 62 0.88 8.32 9.65
CA ILE A 62 2.06 7.46 9.45
C ILE A 62 1.91 6.09 10.10
N ASP A 63 1.23 5.99 11.24
CA ASP A 63 1.06 4.72 11.97
C ASP A 63 0.18 3.75 11.19
N GLU A 64 -0.92 4.24 10.60
CA GLU A 64 -1.76 3.48 9.68
C GLU A 64 -0.97 3.03 8.43
N LEU A 65 -0.14 3.91 7.88
CA LEU A 65 0.71 3.58 6.73
C LEU A 65 1.75 2.49 7.07
N ILE A 66 2.36 2.56 8.26
CA ILE A 66 3.26 1.51 8.77
C ILE A 66 2.50 0.20 8.91
N GLY A 67 1.30 0.21 9.50
CA GLY A 67 0.47 -0.97 9.66
C GLY A 67 0.16 -1.66 8.33
N VAL A 68 -0.25 -0.89 7.32
CA VAL A 68 -0.50 -1.41 5.97
C VAL A 68 0.79 -1.94 5.34
N GLY A 69 1.92 -1.23 5.49
CA GLY A 69 3.22 -1.67 4.99
C GLY A 69 3.67 -3.02 5.59
N VAL A 70 3.51 -3.20 6.90
CA VAL A 70 3.83 -4.46 7.60
C VAL A 70 2.93 -5.59 7.10
N LYS A 71 1.62 -5.34 6.96
CA LYS A 71 0.66 -6.34 6.43
C LYS A 71 1.05 -6.79 5.02
N ASN A 72 1.44 -5.86 4.15
CA ASN A 72 1.94 -6.19 2.80
C ASN A 72 3.20 -7.05 2.86
N ALA A 73 4.16 -6.67 3.71
CA ALA A 73 5.41 -7.42 3.86
C ALA A 73 5.16 -8.87 4.33
N ILE A 74 4.27 -9.06 5.32
CA ILE A 74 3.88 -10.39 5.82
C ILE A 74 3.23 -11.22 4.70
N SER A 75 2.29 -10.64 3.95
CA SER A 75 1.62 -11.32 2.85
C SER A 75 2.61 -11.78 1.77
N ASN A 76 3.50 -10.88 1.33
CA ASN A 76 4.49 -11.18 0.30
C ASN A 76 5.51 -12.23 0.78
N MET A 77 5.99 -12.12 2.02
CA MET A 77 6.88 -13.12 2.64
C MET A 77 6.22 -14.49 2.74
N THR A 78 4.91 -14.54 3.04
CA THR A 78 4.15 -15.80 3.09
C THR A 78 4.06 -16.46 1.72
N ASN A 79 3.85 -15.66 0.66
CA ASN A 79 3.87 -16.16 -0.72
C ASN A 79 5.25 -16.73 -1.08
N VAL A 80 6.32 -15.97 -0.79
CA VAL A 80 7.71 -16.42 -1.01
C VAL A 80 7.99 -17.73 -0.26
N LYS A 81 7.57 -17.85 1.00
CA LYS A 81 7.67 -19.11 1.78
C LYS A 81 7.01 -20.27 1.04
N GLY A 82 5.80 -20.10 0.54
CA GLY A 82 5.08 -21.14 -0.22
C GLY A 82 5.77 -21.51 -1.55
N ILE A 83 6.41 -20.55 -2.22
CA ILE A 83 7.23 -20.83 -3.41
C ILE A 83 8.45 -21.68 -3.04
N VAL A 84 9.18 -21.29 -1.99
CA VAL A 84 10.36 -22.02 -1.50
C VAL A 84 9.99 -23.44 -1.06
N GLU A 85 8.90 -23.61 -0.31
CA GLU A 85 8.42 -24.93 0.11
C GLU A 85 8.10 -25.84 -1.08
N ARG A 86 7.48 -25.31 -2.15
CA ARG A 86 7.24 -26.07 -3.39
C ARG A 86 8.54 -26.48 -4.07
N ILE A 87 9.50 -25.56 -4.21
CA ILE A 87 10.81 -25.86 -4.83
C ILE A 87 11.53 -26.97 -4.05
N LEU A 88 11.54 -26.89 -2.71
CA LEU A 88 12.17 -27.90 -1.85
C LEU A 88 11.48 -29.25 -1.96
N LYS A 89 10.15 -29.25 -2.02
CA LYS A 89 9.34 -30.45 -2.20
C LYS A 89 9.66 -31.11 -3.54
N ASP A 90 9.63 -30.38 -4.64
CA ASP A 90 9.85 -30.91 -5.99
C ASP A 90 11.26 -31.51 -6.14
N ARG A 91 12.30 -30.85 -5.58
CA ARG A 91 13.67 -31.38 -5.54
C ARG A 91 13.77 -32.70 -4.76
N LYS A 92 13.02 -32.85 -3.68
CA LYS A 92 12.98 -34.09 -2.90
C LYS A 92 12.33 -35.25 -3.67
N TYR A 93 11.40 -34.96 -4.57
CA TYR A 93 10.76 -35.98 -5.42
C TYR A 93 11.54 -36.32 -6.70
N THR A 94 12.55 -35.52 -7.07
CA THR A 94 13.42 -35.77 -8.24
C THR A 94 14.76 -36.44 -7.87
N SER A 95 15.03 -36.67 -6.58
CA SER A 95 16.16 -37.46 -6.07
C SER A 95 15.71 -38.83 -5.62
#